data_AF-D3AIX1-F1
#
_entry.id   AF-D3AIX1-F1
#
_cell.length_a   1.000
_cell.length_b   1.000
_cell.length_c   1.000
_cell.angle_alpha   90.00
_cell.angle_beta   90.00
_cell.angle_gamma   90.00
#
_symmetry.space_group_name_H-M   'P 1'
#
loop_
_entity.id
_entity.type
_entity.pdbx_description
1 polymer ?
#
loop_
_entity_poly.entity_id
_entity_poly.type
_entity_poly.pdbx_seq_one_letter_code
_entity_poly.pdbx_strand_id
1 'polypeptide(L)' 'MNVNMSEAARLILGLRDAGWNEKDINDFILFIETGEEKYKPKQKNKPTE' A
#
# COMPACT_ATOMS: atom_id res chain seq x y z
N MET A 1 -12.50 8.49 -11.72
CA MET A 1 -11.86 8.97 -10.47
C MET A 1 -10.44 9.37 -10.86
N ASN A 2 -10.14 10.66 -10.95
CA ASN A 2 -8.78 11.12 -11.25
C ASN A 2 -8.04 11.26 -9.93
N VAL A 3 -7.44 10.18 -9.45
CA VAL A 3 -6.48 10.24 -8.34
C VAL A 3 -5.43 11.24 -8.79
N ASN A 4 -5.31 12.39 -8.10
CA ASN A 4 -4.28 13.34 -8.49
C ASN A 4 -2.94 12.62 -8.29
N MET A 5 -2.06 12.60 -9.30
CA MET A 5 -0.74 11.96 -9.21
C MET A 5 0.03 12.41 -7.95
N SER A 6 -0.28 13.60 -7.42
CA SER A 6 0.26 14.08 -6.15
C SER A 6 -0.19 13.27 -4.92
N GLU A 7 -1.42 12.76 -4.89
CA GLU A 7 -1.97 11.99 -3.77
C GLU A 7 -1.41 10.56 -3.77
N ALA A 8 -1.29 9.93 -4.95
CA ALA A 8 -0.63 8.64 -5.09
C ALA A 8 0.84 8.71 -4.64
N ALA A 9 1.57 9.77 -5.00
CA ALA A 9 2.94 9.98 -4.54
C ALA A 9 3.03 10.14 -3.02
N ARG A 10 2.12 10.92 -2.39
CA ARG A 10 2.08 11.07 -0.93
C ARG A 10 1.78 9.75 -0.21
N LEU A 11 0.89 8.93 -0.76
CA LEU A 11 0.59 7.60 -0.22
C LEU A 11 1.85 6.71 -0.25
N ILE A 12 2.52 6.62 -1.39
CA ILE A 12 3.75 5.81 -1.54
C ILE A 12 4.84 6.30 -0.57
N LEU A 13 5.03 7.60 -0.44
CA LEU A 13 6.00 8.18 0.49
C LEU A 13 5.66 7.84 1.96
N GLY A 14 4.39 7.96 2.35
CA GLY A 14 3.94 7.59 3.70
C GLY A 14 4.12 6.11 4.01
N LEU A 15 3.88 5.22 3.04
CA LEU A 15 4.09 3.79 3.21
C LEU A 15 5.58 3.44 3.37
N ARG A 16 6.46 4.10 2.59
CA ARG A 16 7.92 3.96 2.74
C ARG A 16 8.42 4.42 4.10
N ASP A 17 7.94 5.57 4.57
CA ASP A 17 8.29 6.12 5.88
C ASP A 17 7.79 5.21 7.02
N ALA A 18 6.63 4.56 6.83
CA ALA A 18 6.11 3.52 7.71
C ALA A 18 6.85 2.16 7.62
N GLY A 19 7.93 2.07 6.84
CA GLY A 19 8.76 0.87 6.74
C GLY A 19 8.22 -0.23 5.83
N TRP A 20 7.25 0.07 4.96
CA TRP A 20 6.79 -0.89 3.96
C TRP A 20 7.87 -1.11 2.90
N ASN A 21 8.08 -2.37 2.52
CA ASN A 21 8.98 -2.67 1.41
C ASN A 21 8.28 -2.41 0.07
N GLU A 22 9.07 -2.30 -1.00
CA GLU A 22 8.56 -1.98 -2.34
C GLU A 22 7.50 -2.98 -2.84
N LYS A 23 7.65 -4.26 -2.50
CA LYS A 23 6.70 -5.31 -2.89
C LYS A 23 5.35 -5.09 -2.22
N ASP A 24 5.33 -4.82 -0.91
CA ASP A 24 4.09 -4.61 -0.16
C ASP A 24 3.37 -3.34 -0.62
N ILE A 25 4.12 -2.29 -0.97
CA ILE A 25 3.57 -1.06 -1.54
C ILE A 25 2.91 -1.37 -2.88
N ASN A 26 3.62 -2.07 -3.78
CA ASN A 26 3.08 -2.42 -5.09
C ASN A 26 1.82 -3.30 -4.99
N ASP A 27 1.86 -4.33 -4.14
CA ASP A 27 0.70 -5.19 -3.89
C ASP A 27 -0.47 -4.36 -3.33
N PHE A 28 -0.22 -3.44 -2.40
CA PHE A 28 -1.29 -2.60 -1.86
C PHE A 28 -1.93 -1.67 -2.90
N ILE A 29 -1.12 -1.04 -3.75
CA ILE A 29 -1.63 -0.24 -4.86
C ILE A 29 -2.45 -1.11 -5.82
N LEU A 30 -1.96 -2.29 -6.19
CA LEU A 30 -2.69 -3.24 -7.02
C LEU A 30 -4.02 -3.66 -6.38
N PHE A 31 -4.05 -3.89 -5.07
CA PHE A 31 -5.28 -4.22 -4.34
C PHE A 31 -6.31 -3.09 -4.39
N ILE A 32 -5.88 -1.83 -4.20
CA ILE A 32 -6.77 -0.66 -4.28
C ILE A 32 -7.35 -0.50 -5.70
N GLU A 33 -6.52 -0.63 -6.73
CA GLU A 33 -6.91 -0.38 -8.12
C GLU A 33 -7.75 -1.54 -8.72
N THR A 34 -7.43 -2.78 -8.37
CA THR A 34 -8.04 -3.97 -8.99
C THR A 34 -9.09 -4.67 -8.12
N GLY A 35 -9.04 -4.49 -6.79
CA GLY A 35 -9.83 -5.27 -5.84
C GLY A 35 -9.44 -6.75 -5.73
N GLU A 36 -8.35 -7.19 -6.36
CA GLU A 36 -7.94 -8.60 -6.33
C GLU A 36 -7.32 -8.99 -4.98
N GLU A 37 -7.95 -9.92 -4.27
CA GLU A 37 -7.53 -10.38 -2.94
C GLU A 37 -6.11 -10.96 -2.90
N LYS A 38 -5.56 -11.43 -4.03
CA LYS A 38 -4.17 -11.94 -4.11
C LYS A 38 -3.12 -10.87 -3.79
N TYR A 39 -3.47 -9.59 -3.97
CA TYR A 39 -2.63 -8.44 -3.67
C TYR A 39 -2.93 -7.82 -2.30
N LYS A 40 -3.90 -8.35 -1.56
CA LYS A 40 -4.26 -7.83 -0.25
C LYS A 40 -3.05 -7.87 0.68
N PRO A 41 -2.67 -6.74 1.30
CA PRO A 41 -1.56 -6.72 2.23
C PRO A 41 -1.81 -7.72 3.35
N LYS A 42 -0.87 -8.65 3.54
CA LYS A 42 -0.90 -9.55 4.69
C LYS A 42 -0.50 -8.72 5.90
N GLN A 43 -1.40 -8.54 6.85
CA GLN A 43 -1.21 -7.70 8.05
C GLN A 43 0.19 -7.93 8.65
N LYS A 44 1.05 -6.90 8.60
CA LYS A 44 2.37 -6.92 9.26
C LYS A 44 2.34 -6.44 10.71
N ASN A 45 1.22 -5.87 11.15
CA ASN A 45 1.03 -5.46 12.53
C ASN A 45 0.21 -6.54 13.26
N LYS A 46 0.85 -7.61 13.70
CA LYS A 46 0.52 -8.07 15.04
C LYS A 46 1.21 -7.08 15.98
N PRO A 47 0.49 -6.30 16.81
CA PRO A 47 1.10 -5.81 18.03
C PRO A 47 1.67 -7.05 18.71
N THR A 48 2.98 -7.10 18.90
CA THR A 48 3.56 -8.09 19.81
C THR A 48 2.98 -7.77 21.18
N GLU A 49 2.09 -8.63 21.66
CA GLU A 49 1.58 -8.61 23.04
C GLU A 49 2.72 -8.87 24.02
#